data_AF-A0A2N5WVN3-F1
#
_entry.id   AF-A0A2N5WVN3-F1
#
_cell.length_a   1.000
_cell.length_b   1.000
_cell.length_c   1.000
_cell.angle_alpha   90.00
_cell.angle_beta   90.00
_cell.angle_gamma   90.00
#
_symmetry.space_group_name_H-M   'P 1'
#
loop_
_entity.id
_entity.type
_entity.pdbx_description
1 polymer ?
#
loop_
_entity_poly.entity_id
_entity_poly.type
_entity_poly.pdbx_seq_one_letter_code
_entity_poly.pdbx_strand_id
1 'polypeptide(L)' 'VEPYLAGTSTRWAAAALEDVPHRVLGLGTAQEELRHYGTMQDHLAAHGLDPRGLRERIGAFLRLRRA' A
#
# COMPACT_ATOMS: atom_id res chain seq x y z
N VAL A 1 -4.31 -3.80 17.62
CA VAL A 1 -3.01 -3.50 16.98
C VAL A 1 -3.22 -2.26 16.15
N GLU A 2 -2.44 -1.20 16.38
CA GLU A 2 -2.55 -0.02 15.52
C GLU A 2 -2.09 -0.37 14.10
N PRO A 3 -2.89 -0.10 13.06
CA PRO A 3 -2.53 -0.47 11.71
C PRO A 3 -1.43 0.45 11.18
N TYR A 4 -0.40 -0.12 10.58
CA TYR A 4 0.64 0.66 9.92
C TYR A 4 0.05 1.36 8.68
N LEU A 5 0.06 2.69 8.74
CA LEU A 5 -0.40 3.52 7.65
C LEU A 5 0.42 3.26 6.38
N ALA A 6 -0.23 3.46 5.23
CA ALA A 6 0.44 3.39 3.94
C ALA A 6 1.68 4.30 3.92
N GLY A 7 2.83 3.70 3.65
CA GLY A 7 4.08 4.41 3.49
C GLY A 7 4.96 4.54 4.74
N THR A 8 4.54 4.05 5.91
CA THR A 8 5.35 4.10 7.14
C THR A 8 6.77 3.54 6.94
N SER A 9 6.89 2.42 6.21
CA SER A 9 8.19 1.77 5.95
C SER A 9 8.94 2.32 4.73
N THR A 10 8.31 3.18 3.91
CA THR A 10 8.87 3.63 2.63
C THR A 10 10.21 4.34 2.79
N ARG A 11 10.35 5.20 3.81
CA ARG A 11 11.60 5.94 4.05
C ARG A 11 12.80 5.03 4.32
N TRP A 12 12.56 3.90 4.99
CA TRP A 12 13.60 2.95 5.33
C TRP A 12 14.04 2.15 4.11
N ALA A 13 13.09 1.76 3.26
CA ALA A 13 13.39 1.12 1.97
C ALA A 13 14.16 2.08 1.04
N ALA A 14 13.78 3.36 1.01
CA ALA A 14 14.45 4.37 0.19
C ALA A 14 15.90 4.61 0.64
N ALA A 15 16.13 4.69 1.95
CA ALA A 15 17.48 4.84 2.50
C ALA A 15 18.36 3.60 2.22
N ALA A 16 17.81 2.39 2.37
CA ALA A 16 18.55 1.15 2.11
C ALA A 16 18.92 0.95 0.63
N LEU A 17 18.25 1.65 -0.29
CA LEU A 17 18.44 1.56 -1.74
C LEU A 17 18.90 2.91 -2.33
N GLU A 18 19.53 3.77 -1.53
CA GLU A 18 19.86 5.14 -1.94
C GLU A 18 20.70 5.23 -3.22
N ASP A 19 21.62 4.28 -3.40
CA ASP A 19 22.52 4.21 -4.57
C ASP A 19 21.93 3.43 -5.76
N VAL A 20 20.71 2.89 -5.64
CA VAL A 20 20.07 2.08 -6.68
C VAL A 20 18.86 2.84 -7.23
N PRO A 21 18.77 3.12 -8.55
CA PRO A 21 17.56 3.69 -9.13
C PRO A 21 16.36 2.78 -8.89
N HIS A 22 15.39 3.23 -8.09
CA HIS A 22 14.25 2.41 -7.69
C HIS A 22 12.96 3.23 -7.57
N ARG A 23 11.83 2.52 -7.57
CA ARG A 23 10.49 3.07 -7.31
C ARG A 23 9.87 2.26 -6.18
N VAL A 24 9.26 2.93 -5.21
CA VAL A 24 8.58 2.26 -4.08
C VAL A 24 7.08 2.52 -4.15
N LEU A 25 6.28 1.47 -3.97
CA LEU A 25 4.85 1.56 -3.72
C LEU A 25 4.58 1.22 -2.25
N GLY A 26 4.34 2.23 -1.41
CA GLY A 26 4.01 2.03 0.00
C GLY A 26 2.56 1.58 0.19
N LEU A 27 2.35 0.29 0.43
CA LEU A 27 1.03 -0.29 0.73
C LEU A 27 0.83 -0.35 2.26
N GLY A 28 -0.37 -0.03 2.71
CA GLY A 28 -0.77 -0.04 4.12
C GLY A 28 -2.17 0.50 4.26
N THR A 29 -2.65 0.66 5.49
CA THR A 29 -4.01 1.20 5.71
C THR A 29 -4.06 2.68 5.34
N ALA A 30 -5.22 3.11 4.86
CA ALA A 30 -5.47 4.53 4.64
C ALA A 30 -5.58 5.25 6.00
N GLN A 31 -5.23 6.54 6.02
CA GLN A 31 -5.39 7.38 7.21
C GLN A 31 -6.87 7.64 7.54
N GLU A 32 -7.76 7.52 6.55
CA GLU A 32 -9.19 7.70 6.74
C GLU A 32 -9.77 6.59 7.62
N GLU A 33 -10.34 7.00 8.74
CA GLU A 33 -11.01 6.10 9.67
C GLU A 33 -12.33 5.63 9.06
N LEU A 34 -12.32 4.40 8.55
CA LEU A 34 -13.53 3.74 8.08
C LEU A 34 -14.32 3.27 9.31
N ARG A 35 -15.35 4.04 9.69
CA ARG A 35 -16.29 3.69 10.79
C ARG A 35 -17.26 2.59 10.39
N HIS A 36 -16.75 1.52 9.83
CA HIS A 36 -17.51 0.34 9.44
C HIS A 36 -17.10 -0.81 10.36
N TYR A 37 -18.03 -1.22 11.22
CA TYR A 37 -17.91 -2.48 11.93
C TYR A 37 -18.15 -3.61 10.91
N GLY A 38 -17.16 -4.46 10.74
CA GLY A 38 -17.18 -5.57 9.78
C GLY A 38 -16.13 -6.61 10.12
N THR A 39 -16.00 -7.61 9.27
CA THR A 39 -14.96 -8.63 9.41
C THR A 39 -13.58 -8.06 9.04
N MET A 40 -12.51 -8.76 9.42
CA MET A 40 -11.14 -8.42 8.97
C MET A 40 -11.03 -8.34 7.44
N GLN A 41 -11.80 -9.16 6.71
CA GLN A 41 -11.83 -9.16 5.25
C GLN A 41 -12.45 -7.87 4.71
N ASP A 42 -13.54 -7.40 5.32
CA ASP A 42 -14.19 -6.14 4.96
C ASP A 42 -13.23 -4.96 5.21
N HIS A 43 -12.50 -4.99 6.33
CA HIS A 43 -11.50 -3.97 6.65
C HIS A 43 -10.34 -3.95 5.64
N LEU A 44 -9.83 -5.11 5.24
CA LEU A 44 -8.80 -5.22 4.20
C LEU A 44 -9.31 -4.73 2.85
N ALA A 45 -10.51 -5.13 2.45
CA ALA A 45 -11.12 -4.70 1.20
C ALA A 45 -11.33 -3.19 1.16
N ALA A 46 -11.79 -2.60 2.27
CA ALA A 46 -12.01 -1.17 2.36
C ALA A 46 -10.70 -0.34 2.30
N HIS A 47 -9.57 -0.92 2.71
CA HIS A 47 -8.24 -0.33 2.49
C HIS A 47 -7.57 -0.75 1.16
N GLY A 48 -8.25 -1.55 0.33
CA GLY A 48 -7.68 -2.10 -0.91
C GLY A 48 -6.44 -2.97 -0.66
N LEU A 49 -6.41 -3.64 0.48
CA LEU A 49 -5.39 -4.59 0.92
C LEU A 49 -5.86 -6.05 0.78
N ASP A 50 -7.05 -6.25 0.20
CA ASP A 50 -7.51 -7.54 -0.26
C ASP A 50 -6.80 -7.96 -1.57
N PRO A 51 -6.86 -9.24 -1.97
CA PRO A 51 -6.15 -9.72 -3.16
C PRO A 51 -6.47 -8.95 -4.45
N ARG A 52 -7.72 -8.48 -4.60
CA ARG A 52 -8.15 -7.71 -5.77
C ARG A 52 -7.53 -6.32 -5.76
N GLY A 53 -7.66 -5.57 -4.66
CA GLY A 53 -7.11 -4.22 -4.53
C GLY A 53 -5.59 -4.21 -4.67
N LEU A 54 -4.90 -5.20 -4.09
CA LEU A 54 -3.45 -5.36 -4.27
C LEU A 54 -3.08 -5.57 -5.75
N ARG A 55 -3.77 -6.46 -6.46
CA ARG A 55 -3.51 -6.72 -7.89
C ARG A 55 -3.70 -5.47 -8.74
N GLU A 56 -4.78 -4.73 -8.52
CA GLU A 56 -5.08 -3.51 -9.27
C GLU A 56 -4.00 -2.44 -9.05
N ARG A 57 -3.61 -2.19 -7.80
CA ARG A 57 -2.61 -1.18 -7.43
C ARG A 57 -1.21 -1.54 -7.91
N ILE A 58 -0.79 -2.79 -7.74
CA ILE A 58 0.50 -3.29 -8.24
C ILE A 58 0.51 -3.21 -9.78
N GLY A 59 -0.57 -3.63 -10.43
CA GLY A 59 -0.70 -3.56 -11.89
C GLY A 59 -0.59 -2.13 -12.43
N ALA A 60 -1.27 -1.18 -11.80
CA ALA A 60 -1.18 0.23 -12.17
C ALA A 60 0.24 0.78 -11.97
N PHE A 61 0.88 0.48 -10.85
CA PHE A 61 2.25 0.92 -10.54
C PHE A 61 3.28 0.43 -11.56
N LEU A 62 3.13 -0.81 -12.04
CA LEU A 62 4.00 -1.38 -13.08
C LEU A 62 3.74 -0.75 -14.46
N ARG A 63 2.49 -0.38 -14.78
CA ARG A 63 2.14 0.23 -16.07
C ARG A 63 2.67 1.65 -16.25
N LEU A 64 2.83 2.41 -15.17
CA LEU A 64 3.43 3.76 -15.18
C LEU A 64 4.88 3.81 -15.73
N ARG A 65 5.50 2.66 -16.06
CA ARG A 65 6.80 2.57 -16.77
C ARG A 65 6.70 2.57 -18.30
N ARG A 66 5.51 2.53 -18.91
CA ARG A 66 5.36 2.66 -20.37
C ARG A 66 5.08 4.12 -20.75
N ALA A 67 6.16 4.90 -20.87
CA ALA A 67 6.27 6.08 -21.72
C ALA A 67 7.73 6.19 -22.17
#